data_AF-A0A511SZ71-F1
#
_entry.id   AF-A0A511SZ71-F1
#
_cell.length_a   1.000
_cell.length_b   1.000
_cell.length_c   1.000
_cell.angle_alpha   90.00
_cell.angle_beta   90.00
_cell.angle_gamma   90.00
#
_symmetry.space_group_name_H-M   'P 1'
#
loop_
_entity.id
_entity.type
_entity.pdbx_description
1 polymer ?
#
loop_
_entity_poly.entity_id
_entity_poly.type
_entity_poly.pdbx_seq_one_letter_code
_entity_poly.pdbx_strand_id
1 'polypeptide(L)'
;MVRAVGTSRDFPAAPDMEALVGCARQMAVRIGAEGVSDAELAQVIDRVLFGEKDGWACAVEGLISRTEAANLVLAHLESWLVDRTGRDWDAPLPWGQDSLVAEVEQALFDSR
;
A
#
# COMPACT_ATOMS: atom_id res chain seq x y z
N MET A 1 30.31 13.63 -31.74
CA MET A 1 28.86 13.56 -31.98
C MET A 1 28.38 12.24 -31.39
N VAL A 2 28.11 12.22 -30.07
CA VAL A 2 27.64 11.01 -29.37
C VAL A 2 26.13 11.10 -29.30
N ARG A 3 25.45 10.11 -29.89
CA ARG A 3 23.99 10.02 -29.94
C ARG A 3 23.42 9.98 -28.52
N ALA A 4 22.38 10.79 -28.31
CA ALA A 4 21.52 10.73 -27.15
C ALA A 4 20.93 9.32 -27.02
N VAL A 5 21.17 8.69 -25.86
CA VAL A 5 20.37 7.54 -25.40
C VAL A 5 19.20 8.14 -24.65
N GLY A 6 18.11 8.35 -25.38
CA GLY A 6 16.81 8.56 -24.76
C GLY A 6 16.30 7.25 -24.22
N THR A 7 16.09 7.20 -22.92
CA THR A 7 14.95 6.49 -22.34
C THR A 7 14.40 7.43 -21.29
N SER A 8 13.37 8.20 -21.65
CA SER A 8 12.44 8.68 -20.64
C SER A 8 11.93 7.42 -19.95
N ARG A 9 12.46 7.11 -18.77
CA ARG A 9 11.76 6.21 -17.86
C ARG A 9 10.47 6.96 -17.57
N ASP A 10 9.37 6.51 -18.16
CA ASP A 10 8.05 6.96 -17.75
C ASP A 10 7.88 6.45 -16.32
N PHE A 11 8.29 7.29 -15.37
CA PHE A 11 8.05 7.04 -13.97
C PHE A 11 6.53 6.98 -13.80
N PRO A 12 6.00 5.96 -13.09
CA PRO A 12 4.58 5.94 -12.79
C PRO A 12 4.20 7.24 -12.07
N ALA A 13 2.97 7.70 -12.30
CA ALA A 13 2.42 8.81 -11.54
C ALA A 13 2.51 8.50 -10.04
N ALA A 14 2.54 9.54 -9.21
CA ALA A 14 2.56 9.35 -7.76
C ALA A 14 1.37 8.45 -7.32
N PRO A 15 1.53 7.66 -6.25
CA PRO A 15 0.45 6.84 -5.71
C PRO A 15 -0.81 7.68 -5.40
N ASP A 16 -1.98 7.14 -5.70
CA ASP A 16 -3.26 7.70 -5.28
C ASP A 16 -3.47 7.44 -3.78
N MET A 17 -3.02 8.40 -2.96
CA MET A 17 -3.14 8.31 -1.51
C MET A 17 -4.60 8.29 -1.04
N GLU A 18 -5.54 8.90 -1.76
CA GLU A 18 -6.95 8.88 -1.40
C GLU A 18 -7.53 7.47 -1.60
N ALA A 19 -7.26 6.85 -2.74
CA ALA A 19 -7.66 5.47 -3.02
C ALA A 19 -7.02 4.46 -2.05
N LEU A 20 -5.74 4.65 -1.71
CA LEU A 20 -5.05 3.80 -0.72
C LEU A 20 -5.67 3.89 0.67
N VAL A 21 -6.02 5.10 1.13
CA VAL A 21 -6.75 5.29 2.40
C VAL A 21 -8.14 4.66 2.32
N GLY A 22 -8.81 4.72 1.15
CA GLY A 22 -10.05 3.99 0.89
C GLY A 22 -9.91 2.48 1.13
N CYS A 23 -8.87 1.86 0.58
CA CYS A 23 -8.55 0.44 0.79
C CYS A 23 -8.27 0.13 2.26
N ALA A 24 -7.46 0.96 2.92
CA ALA A 24 -7.12 0.81 4.34
C ALA A 24 -8.35 0.94 5.26
N ARG A 25 -9.32 1.80 4.91
CA ARG A 25 -10.58 1.94 5.64
C ARG A 25 -11.43 0.68 5.54
N GLN A 26 -11.55 0.10 4.34
CA GLN A 26 -12.26 -1.17 4.16
C GLN A 26 -11.65 -2.26 5.05
N MET A 27 -10.32 -2.31 5.12
CA MET A 27 -9.58 -3.22 5.97
C MET A 27 -9.84 -2.98 7.46
N ALA A 28 -9.80 -1.73 7.92
CA ALA A 28 -10.09 -1.35 9.30
C ALA A 28 -11.51 -1.77 9.73
N VAL A 29 -12.52 -1.53 8.89
CA VAL A 29 -13.91 -1.97 9.15
C VAL A 29 -13.98 -3.49 9.30
N ARG A 30 -13.31 -4.25 8.41
CA ARG A 30 -13.36 -5.71 8.47
C ARG A 30 -12.67 -6.28 9.71
N ILE A 31 -11.61 -5.63 10.22
CA ILE A 31 -10.92 -6.03 11.46
C ILE A 31 -11.66 -5.59 12.73
N GLY A 32 -12.61 -4.64 12.65
CA GLY A 32 -13.29 -4.05 13.82
C GLY A 32 -12.52 -2.87 14.42
N ALA A 33 -11.78 -2.13 13.58
CA ALA A 33 -10.98 -0.96 13.94
C ALA A 33 -11.61 0.35 13.42
N GLU A 34 -12.95 0.48 13.41
CA GLU A 34 -13.68 1.62 12.83
C GLU A 34 -13.36 2.96 13.51
N GLY A 35 -12.77 2.94 14.71
CA GLY A 35 -12.33 4.14 15.42
C GLY A 35 -11.04 4.76 14.88
N VAL A 36 -10.35 4.13 13.93
CA VAL A 36 -9.12 4.66 13.34
C VAL A 36 -9.45 5.76 12.33
N SER A 37 -8.76 6.90 12.44
CA SER A 37 -8.94 8.01 11.51
C SER A 37 -8.22 7.80 10.17
N ASP A 38 -8.76 8.37 9.10
CA ASP A 38 -8.12 8.40 7.78
C ASP A 38 -6.69 8.97 7.82
N ALA A 39 -6.45 9.95 8.70
CA ALA A 39 -5.14 10.54 8.90
C ALA A 39 -4.12 9.53 9.47
N GLU A 40 -4.54 8.66 10.40
CA GLU A 40 -3.68 7.62 10.93
C GLU A 40 -3.39 6.53 9.90
N LEU A 41 -4.39 6.13 9.10
CA LEU A 41 -4.20 5.20 7.99
C LEU A 41 -3.20 5.76 6.97
N ALA A 42 -3.38 7.03 6.58
CA ALA A 42 -2.47 7.71 5.68
C ALA A 42 -1.04 7.74 6.21
N GLN A 43 -0.83 7.99 7.50
CA GLN A 43 0.51 7.97 8.11
C GLN A 43 1.16 6.58 8.12
N VAL A 44 0.40 5.49 8.19
CA VAL A 44 0.94 4.13 8.05
C VAL A 44 1.38 3.90 6.61
N ILE A 45 0.52 4.23 5.64
CA ILE A 45 0.80 4.08 4.21
C ILE A 45 2.03 4.91 3.82
N ASP A 46 2.09 6.18 4.25
CA ASP A 46 3.20 7.10 3.98
C ASP A 46 4.53 6.56 4.50
N ARG A 47 4.56 6.01 5.73
CA ARG A 47 5.76 5.39 6.30
C ARG A 47 6.24 4.16 5.52
N VAL A 48 5.32 3.39 4.93
CA VAL A 48 5.67 2.22 4.12
C VAL A 48 6.19 2.64 2.75
N LEU A 49 5.53 3.61 2.11
CA LEU A 49 5.87 4.01 0.75
C LEU A 49 7.09 4.92 0.68
N PHE A 50 7.21 5.88 1.60
CA PHE A 50 8.18 6.97 1.53
C PHE A 50 9.04 7.11 2.81
N GLY A 51 8.76 6.31 3.84
CA GLY A 51 9.51 6.31 5.09
C GLY A 51 10.61 5.25 5.11
N GLU A 52 10.71 4.55 6.24
CA GLU A 52 11.81 3.60 6.51
C GLU A 52 11.91 2.46 5.49
N LYS A 53 10.79 2.05 4.89
CA LYS A 53 10.76 0.94 3.92
C LYS A 53 11.02 1.37 2.49
N ASP A 54 10.85 2.66 2.19
CA ASP A 54 10.97 3.25 0.84
C ASP A 54 10.35 2.36 -0.26
N GLY A 55 9.16 1.79 0.04
CA GLY A 55 8.52 0.77 -0.79
C GLY A 55 8.17 1.28 -2.18
N TRP A 56 7.92 2.59 -2.30
CA TRP A 56 7.66 3.23 -3.59
C TRP A 56 8.91 3.26 -4.48
N ALA A 57 10.06 3.73 -3.95
CA ALA A 57 11.29 3.74 -4.73
C ALA A 57 11.70 2.32 -5.13
N CYS A 58 11.56 1.35 -4.23
CA CYS A 58 11.83 -0.06 -4.53
C CYS A 58 10.98 -0.58 -5.70
N ALA A 59 9.70 -0.23 -5.75
CA ALA A 59 8.81 -0.64 -6.83
C ALA A 59 9.13 0.07 -8.15
N VAL A 60 9.39 1.37 -8.10
CA VAL A 60 9.76 2.19 -9.28
C VAL A 60 11.08 1.75 -9.90
N GLU A 61 12.04 1.33 -9.07
CA GLU A 61 13.32 0.81 -9.52
C GLU A 61 13.27 -0.66 -9.97
N GLY A 62 12.12 -1.33 -9.77
CA GLY A 62 11.90 -2.73 -10.13
C GLY A 62 12.59 -3.72 -9.20
N LEU A 63 12.92 -3.30 -7.96
CA LEU A 63 13.46 -4.19 -6.92
C LEU A 63 12.37 -5.09 -6.34
N ILE A 64 11.12 -4.61 -6.35
CA ILE A 64 9.93 -5.39 -6.04
C ILE A 64 8.90 -5.21 -7.16
N SER A 65 8.08 -6.22 -7.38
CA SER A 65 6.95 -6.18 -8.30
C SER A 65 5.82 -5.29 -7.77
N ARG A 66 4.90 -4.92 -8.67
CA ARG A 66 3.69 -4.14 -8.31
C ARG A 66 2.86 -4.84 -7.23
N THR A 67 2.68 -6.16 -7.37
CA THR A 67 1.97 -7.00 -6.41
C THR A 67 2.71 -7.12 -5.08
N GLU A 68 4.04 -7.21 -5.08
CA GLU A 68 4.84 -7.19 -3.85
C GLU A 68 4.73 -5.85 -3.11
N ALA A 69 4.70 -4.72 -3.84
CA ALA A 69 4.46 -3.41 -3.24
C ALA A 69 3.07 -3.30 -2.60
N ALA A 70 2.03 -3.82 -3.27
CA ALA A 70 0.68 -3.87 -2.71
C ALA A 70 0.61 -4.74 -1.45
N ASN A 71 1.21 -5.93 -1.49
CA ASN A 71 1.31 -6.82 -0.33
C ASN A 71 2.08 -6.19 0.83
N LEU A 72 3.15 -5.44 0.55
CA LEU A 72 3.92 -4.73 1.58
C LEU A 72 3.03 -3.72 2.33
N VAL A 73 2.27 -2.91 1.60
CA VAL A 73 1.33 -1.94 2.19
C VAL A 73 0.28 -2.65 3.04
N LEU A 74 -0.33 -3.71 2.50
CA LEU A 74 -1.36 -4.48 3.19
C LEU A 74 -0.83 -5.16 4.45
N ALA A 75 0.33 -5.82 4.40
CA ALA A 75 0.92 -6.51 5.55
C ALA A 75 1.23 -5.53 6.70
N HIS A 76 1.70 -4.32 6.38
CA HIS A 76 1.96 -3.30 7.38
C HIS A 76 0.67 -2.72 7.98
N LEU A 77 -0.35 -2.46 7.16
CA LEU A 77 -1.66 -2.04 7.65
C LEU A 77 -2.29 -3.11 8.53
N GLU A 78 -2.23 -4.38 8.12
CA GLU A 78 -2.76 -5.50 8.89
C GLU A 78 -2.11 -5.57 10.26
N SER A 79 -0.78 -5.59 10.26
CA SER A 79 0.01 -5.67 11.49
C SER A 79 -0.35 -4.55 12.46
N TRP A 80 -0.47 -3.34 11.94
CA TRP A 80 -0.78 -2.16 12.73
C TRP A 80 -2.24 -2.13 13.23
N LEU A 81 -3.20 -2.61 12.44
CA LEU A 81 -4.62 -2.69 12.82
C LEU A 81 -4.90 -3.81 13.83
N VAL A 82 -4.27 -4.98 13.65
CA VAL A 82 -4.39 -6.12 14.59
C VAL A 82 -3.87 -5.72 15.97
N ASP A 83 -2.70 -5.08 16.03
CA ASP A 83 -2.11 -4.60 17.29
C ASP A 83 -3.06 -3.66 18.06
N ARG A 84 -3.75 -2.74 17.36
CA ARG A 84 -4.69 -1.81 17.99
C ARG A 84 -6.00 -2.45 18.45
N THR A 85 -6.45 -3.50 17.79
CA THR A 85 -7.70 -4.19 18.16
C THR A 85 -7.48 -5.23 19.25
N GLY A 86 -6.22 -5.56 19.57
CA GLY A 86 -5.88 -6.64 20.51
C GLY A 86 -6.37 -8.00 20.03
N ARG A 87 -6.62 -8.14 18.73
CA ARG A 87 -7.05 -9.38 18.10
C ARG A 87 -5.89 -10.38 18.12
N ASP A 88 -6.22 -11.64 18.32
CA ASP A 88 -5.24 -12.72 18.19
C ASP A 88 -4.75 -12.81 16.74
N TRP A 89 -3.42 -12.89 16.57
CA TRP A 89 -2.76 -13.01 15.28
C TRP A 89 -3.11 -14.31 14.55
N ASP A 90 -3.43 -15.37 15.31
CA ASP A 90 -3.82 -16.67 14.75
C ASP A 90 -5.29 -16.70 14.30
N ALA A 91 -6.07 -15.65 14.58
CA ALA A 91 -7.45 -15.56 14.14
C ALA A 91 -7.52 -15.38 12.62
N PRO A 92 -8.31 -16.20 11.89
CA PRO A 92 -8.47 -16.04 10.46
C PRO A 92 -8.86 -14.61 10.09
N LEU A 93 -8.17 -14.01 9.14
CA LEU A 93 -8.52 -12.69 8.66
C LEU A 93 -9.89 -12.72 7.97
N PRO A 94 -10.70 -11.67 8.13
CA PRO A 94 -12.06 -11.63 7.59
C PRO A 94 -12.16 -11.30 6.10
N TRP A 95 -11.06 -11.28 5.34
CA TRP A 95 -11.06 -11.02 3.89
C TRP A 95 -10.22 -12.01 3.10
N GLY A 96 -10.61 -12.23 1.85
CA GLY A 96 -9.73 -12.82 0.83
C GLY A 96 -8.70 -11.80 0.36
N GLN A 97 -7.44 -12.22 0.19
CA GLN A 97 -6.33 -11.35 -0.18
C GLN A 97 -6.47 -10.79 -1.61
N ASP A 98 -7.02 -11.57 -2.55
CA ASP A 98 -6.87 -11.29 -3.98
C ASP A 98 -7.52 -9.99 -4.46
N SER A 99 -8.73 -9.64 -3.98
CA SER A 99 -9.41 -8.42 -4.46
C SER A 99 -8.80 -7.15 -3.90
N LEU A 100 -8.37 -7.17 -2.62
CA LEU A 100 -7.79 -6.01 -1.97
C LEU A 100 -6.37 -5.73 -2.48
N VAL A 101 -5.62 -6.78 -2.81
CA VAL A 101 -4.30 -6.65 -3.46
C VAL A 101 -4.44 -5.94 -4.81
N ALA A 102 -5.41 -6.32 -5.63
CA ALA A 102 -5.64 -5.68 -6.93
C ALA A 102 -6.06 -4.20 -6.79
N GLU A 103 -6.92 -3.86 -5.83
CA GLU A 103 -7.33 -2.48 -5.55
C GLU A 103 -6.14 -1.62 -5.11
N VAL A 104 -5.29 -2.12 -4.21
CA VAL A 104 -4.07 -1.42 -3.77
C VAL A 104 -3.07 -1.28 -4.91
N GLU A 105 -2.88 -2.32 -5.72
CA GLU A 105 -1.99 -2.24 -6.88
C GLU A 105 -2.45 -1.17 -7.86
N GLN A 106 -3.75 -1.09 -8.13
CA GLN A 106 -4.32 -0.06 -9.00
C GLN A 106 -4.09 1.34 -8.41
N ALA A 107 -4.30 1.53 -7.11
CA ALA A 107 -4.07 2.80 -6.43
C ALA A 107 -2.59 3.23 -6.42
N LEU A 108 -1.65 2.26 -6.41
CA LEU A 108 -0.22 2.56 -6.44
C LEU A 108 0.27 3.02 -7.81
N PHE A 109 -0.24 2.42 -8.90
CA PHE A 109 0.44 2.53 -10.20
C PHE A 109 -0.46 3.00 -11.36
N ASP A 110 -1.78 2.99 -11.19
CA ASP A 110 -2.75 3.35 -12.24
C ASP A 110 -3.61 4.56 -11.84
N SER A 111 -3.10 5.40 -10.92
CA SER A 111 -3.64 6.73 -10.61
C SER A 111 -3.79 7.52 -11.90
N ARG A 112 -5.03 7.83 -12.31
CA ARG A 112 -5.33 8.64 -13.50
C ARG A 112 -5.56 10.09 -13.14
#